data_AF-A0A4Y7ZLX7-F1
#
_entry.id   AF-A0A4Y7ZLX7-F1
#
_cell.length_a   1.000
_cell.length_b   1.000
_cell.length_c   1.000
_cell.angle_alpha   90.00
_cell.angle_beta   90.00
_cell.angle_gamma   90.00
#
_symmetry.space_group_name_H-M   'P 1'
#
loop_
_entity.id
_entity.type
_entity.pdbx_description
1 polymer ?
#
loop_
_entity_poly.entity_id
_entity_poly.type
_entity_poly.pdbx_seq_one_letter_code
_entity_poly.pdbx_strand_id
1 'polypeptide(L)'
;MYIGRIVSVGKSENGQLSVMYRVSSRSFPNREIVKLIDTFAVMPKKGYHEDAYKNPYISYNCCRTNERYAVVANGTHADPIFEKLLTGMDMRDAIGSVLLAMDYEHDQLSTPRIVAITDRASDSCALGSIRHDGLSVEVFQLQPSEFRFVSTYEKCIVSTENGSKNFSPLNEKSAAQFIINGSVFSEFDNPISAVAALANTNGYKTAVINL
;
A
#
# COMPACT_ATOMS: atom_id res chain seq x y z
N MET A 1 -12.35 -14.58 2.24
CA MET A 1 -12.14 -13.98 3.59
C MET A 1 -11.97 -12.48 3.45
N TYR A 2 -12.55 -11.64 4.32
CA TYR A 2 -12.38 -10.19 4.22
C TYR A 2 -11.31 -9.67 5.17
N ILE A 3 -10.27 -9.04 4.62
CA ILE A 3 -9.15 -8.47 5.39
C ILE A 3 -9.00 -6.94 5.22
N GLY A 4 -9.94 -6.30 4.52
CA GLY A 4 -9.94 -4.86 4.28
C GLY A 4 -8.90 -4.40 3.27
N ARG A 5 -8.27 -3.25 3.54
CA ARG A 5 -7.27 -2.64 2.63
C ARG A 5 -5.95 -3.36 2.83
N ILE A 6 -5.18 -3.50 1.75
CA ILE A 6 -3.96 -4.31 1.73
C ILE A 6 -2.84 -3.48 1.10
N VAL A 7 -1.70 -3.38 1.77
CA VAL A 7 -0.44 -2.86 1.21
C VAL A 7 0.54 -4.02 1.10
N SER A 8 1.37 -4.03 0.06
CA SER A 8 2.33 -5.10 -0.19
C SER A 8 3.61 -4.56 -0.81
N VAL A 9 4.73 -5.19 -0.47
CA VAL A 9 6.03 -5.05 -1.14
C VAL A 9 6.36 -6.36 -1.84
N GLY A 10 7.00 -6.29 -3.01
CA GLY A 10 7.44 -7.45 -3.76
C GLY A 10 8.75 -7.21 -4.48
N LYS A 11 9.47 -8.28 -4.81
CA LYS A 11 10.64 -8.23 -5.69
C LYS A 11 10.48 -9.24 -6.81
N SER A 12 10.42 -8.76 -8.05
CA SER A 12 10.23 -9.63 -9.21
C SER A 12 11.39 -10.62 -9.34
N GLU A 13 11.20 -11.64 -10.17
CA GLU A 13 12.27 -12.58 -10.54
C GLU A 13 13.52 -11.87 -11.10
N ASN A 14 13.31 -10.76 -11.81
CA ASN A 14 14.39 -9.91 -12.34
C ASN A 14 14.97 -8.91 -11.32
N GLY A 15 14.59 -9.03 -10.04
CA GLY A 15 15.08 -8.16 -8.96
C GLY A 15 14.41 -6.78 -8.88
N GLN A 16 13.32 -6.54 -9.61
CA GLN A 16 12.64 -5.24 -9.59
C GLN A 16 11.74 -5.13 -8.36
N LEU A 17 11.99 -4.11 -7.52
CA LEU A 17 11.13 -3.81 -6.38
C LEU A 17 9.75 -3.32 -6.83
N SER A 18 8.73 -3.66 -6.06
CA SER A 18 7.35 -3.22 -6.29
C SER A 18 6.68 -2.88 -4.97
N VAL A 19 5.88 -1.81 -4.98
CA VAL A 19 4.80 -1.62 -4.01
C VAL A 19 3.46 -1.87 -4.69
N MET A 20 2.50 -2.40 -3.94
CA MET A 20 1.15 -2.70 -4.41
C MET A 20 0.15 -2.32 -3.33
N TYR A 21 -0.98 -1.76 -3.73
CA TYR A 21 -2.08 -1.41 -2.86
C TYR A 21 -3.40 -1.87 -3.44
N ARG A 22 -4.25 -2.44 -2.58
CA ARG A 22 -5.62 -2.86 -2.91
C ARG A 22 -6.60 -2.24 -1.93
N VAL A 23 -7.61 -1.60 -2.49
CA VAL A 23 -8.83 -1.23 -1.77
C VAL A 23 -9.76 -2.43 -1.79
N SER A 24 -10.11 -2.92 -0.60
CA SER A 24 -11.26 -3.80 -0.42
C SER A 24 -12.26 -3.17 0.54
N SER A 25 -13.55 -3.26 0.24
CA SER A 25 -14.58 -2.60 1.05
C SER A 25 -15.94 -3.24 0.90
N ARG A 26 -16.69 -3.26 2.01
CA ARG A 26 -18.11 -3.63 2.04
C ARG A 26 -19.01 -2.38 2.05
N SER A 27 -18.70 -1.42 2.92
CA SER A 27 -19.56 -0.26 3.18
C SER A 27 -19.41 0.89 2.17
N PHE A 28 -18.24 1.01 1.53
CA PHE A 28 -17.97 2.07 0.55
C PHE A 28 -17.34 1.47 -0.74
N PRO A 29 -18.13 0.72 -1.54
CA PRO A 29 -17.64 0.08 -2.76
C PRO A 29 -17.51 1.04 -3.93
N ASN A 30 -18.20 2.19 -3.92
CA ASN A 30 -18.21 3.16 -5.01
C ASN A 30 -16.98 4.07 -5.00
N ARG A 31 -15.79 3.45 -5.05
CA ARG A 31 -14.50 4.14 -5.09
C ARG A 31 -13.65 3.63 -6.23
N GLU A 32 -12.73 4.46 -6.64
CA GLU A 32 -11.74 4.17 -7.66
C GLU A 32 -10.41 4.81 -7.27
N ILE A 33 -9.34 4.31 -7.87
CA ILE A 33 -8.04 4.97 -7.82
C ILE A 33 -7.90 5.80 -9.10
N VAL A 34 -7.56 7.08 -8.94
CA VAL A 34 -7.31 8.00 -10.06
C VAL A 34 -5.87 8.47 -10.02
N LYS A 35 -5.28 8.67 -11.20
CA LYS A 35 -3.98 9.33 -11.33
C LYS A 35 -4.18 10.85 -11.26
N LEU A 36 -3.51 11.49 -10.31
CA LEU A 36 -3.34 12.93 -10.25
C LEU A 36 -1.94 13.31 -10.78
N ILE A 37 -1.53 14.56 -10.63
CA ILE A 37 -0.27 15.07 -11.22
C ILE A 37 0.93 14.23 -10.75
N ASP A 38 1.14 14.12 -9.43
CA ASP A 38 2.32 13.46 -8.83
C ASP A 38 1.95 12.35 -7.83
N THR A 39 0.72 11.84 -7.91
CA THR A 39 0.17 10.89 -6.93
C THR A 39 -0.98 10.08 -7.51
N PHE A 40 -1.32 8.97 -6.85
CA PHE A 40 -2.57 8.27 -7.08
C PHE A 40 -3.45 8.38 -5.83
N ALA A 41 -4.71 8.70 -6.04
CA ALA A 41 -5.66 8.93 -4.96
C ALA A 41 -6.82 7.94 -5.05
N VAL A 42 -7.25 7.43 -3.89
CA VAL A 42 -8.55 6.79 -3.73
C VAL A 42 -9.59 7.91 -3.66
N MET A 43 -10.59 7.85 -4.53
CA MET A 43 -11.68 8.81 -4.60
C MET A 43 -13.03 8.11 -4.81
N PRO A 44 -14.15 8.70 -4.35
CA PRO A 44 -15.48 8.24 -4.76
C PRO A 44 -15.64 8.31 -6.28
N LYS A 45 -16.30 7.30 -6.87
CA LYS A 45 -16.69 7.31 -8.28
C LYS A 45 -17.64 8.49 -8.55
N LYS A 46 -17.70 8.95 -9.81
CA LYS A 46 -18.63 10.02 -10.23
C LYS A 46 -20.05 9.74 -9.73
N GLY A 47 -20.66 10.72 -9.05
CA GLY A 47 -21.99 10.61 -8.46
C GLY A 47 -22.04 10.13 -7.01
N TYR A 48 -20.89 9.75 -6.41
CA TYR A 48 -20.78 9.32 -5.01
C TYR A 48 -19.94 10.28 -4.16
N HIS A 49 -19.73 11.52 -4.62
CA HIS A 49 -18.87 12.50 -3.93
C HIS A 49 -19.34 12.80 -2.50
N GLU A 50 -20.64 12.70 -2.23
CA GLU A 50 -21.20 12.94 -0.90
C GLU A 50 -20.73 11.93 0.15
N ASP A 51 -20.26 10.74 -0.25
CA ASP A 51 -19.74 9.75 0.70
C ASP A 51 -18.48 10.26 1.43
N ALA A 52 -17.73 11.17 0.81
CA ALA A 52 -16.57 11.79 1.45
C ALA A 52 -16.95 12.62 2.69
N TYR A 53 -18.17 13.16 2.75
CA TYR A 53 -18.67 13.87 3.94
C TYR A 53 -19.16 12.93 5.03
N LYS A 54 -19.43 11.65 4.72
CA LYS A 54 -19.89 10.66 5.68
C LYS A 54 -18.73 10.00 6.43
N ASN A 55 -17.58 9.85 5.78
CA ASN A 55 -16.42 9.21 6.38
C ASN A 55 -15.11 9.86 5.86
N PRO A 56 -14.29 10.47 6.73
CA PRO A 56 -13.06 11.15 6.33
C PRO A 56 -11.94 10.20 5.84
N TYR A 57 -12.09 8.89 6.05
CA TYR A 57 -11.07 7.88 5.74
C TYR A 57 -11.28 7.19 4.38
N ILE A 58 -12.13 7.74 3.50
CA ILE A 58 -12.44 7.10 2.20
C ILE A 58 -11.80 7.79 1.00
N SER A 59 -11.19 8.96 1.18
CA SER A 59 -10.44 9.67 0.13
C SER A 59 -9.07 10.12 0.63
N TYR A 60 -8.02 9.75 -0.10
CA TYR A 60 -6.63 9.98 0.27
C TYR A 60 -5.70 9.61 -0.88
N ASN A 61 -4.48 10.17 -0.86
CA ASN A 61 -3.38 9.68 -1.67
C ASN A 61 -2.94 8.30 -1.17
N CYS A 62 -2.96 7.30 -2.06
CA CYS A 62 -2.63 5.92 -1.73
C CYS A 62 -1.33 5.44 -2.36
N CYS A 63 -0.76 6.17 -3.33
CA CYS A 63 0.53 5.85 -3.92
C CYS A 63 1.31 7.12 -4.28
N ARG A 64 2.54 7.22 -3.79
CA ARG A 64 3.52 8.26 -4.11
C ARG A 64 4.81 7.60 -4.59
N THR A 65 5.43 8.16 -5.64
CA THR A 65 6.65 7.61 -6.22
C THR A 65 7.59 8.73 -6.66
N ASN A 66 8.90 8.52 -6.55
CA ASN A 66 9.91 9.27 -7.29
C ASN A 66 10.94 8.30 -7.89
N GLU A 67 12.13 8.80 -8.20
CA GLU A 67 13.22 8.02 -8.77
C GLU A 67 13.76 6.99 -7.77
N ARG A 68 13.60 7.20 -6.46
CA ARG A 68 14.20 6.35 -5.42
C ARG A 68 13.18 5.50 -4.67
N TYR A 69 12.09 6.13 -4.24
CA TYR A 69 11.10 5.57 -3.35
C TYR A 69 9.77 5.36 -4.05
N ALA A 70 9.08 4.29 -3.64
CA ALA A 70 7.65 4.15 -3.84
C ALA A 70 6.99 3.83 -2.51
N VAL A 71 5.92 4.55 -2.20
CA VAL A 71 5.15 4.46 -0.95
C VAL A 71 3.70 4.18 -1.30
N VAL A 72 3.09 3.18 -0.67
CA VAL A 72 1.65 2.99 -0.69
C VAL A 72 1.08 2.87 0.71
N ALA A 73 -0.10 3.44 0.94
CA ALA A 73 -0.73 3.42 2.26
C ALA A 73 -2.27 3.45 2.16
N ASN A 74 -2.94 3.05 3.24
CA ASN A 74 -4.41 3.01 3.28
C ASN A 74 -5.07 4.33 3.73
N GLY A 75 -4.33 5.44 3.76
CA GLY A 75 -4.84 6.72 4.25
C GLY A 75 -3.90 7.90 3.98
N THR A 76 -4.26 9.07 4.51
CA THR A 76 -3.56 10.35 4.31
C THR A 76 -2.10 10.39 4.79
N HIS A 77 -1.67 9.40 5.56
CA HIS A 77 -0.29 9.26 6.05
C HIS A 77 0.72 8.90 4.94
N ALA A 78 0.27 8.48 3.75
CA ALA A 78 1.15 8.25 2.61
C ALA A 78 2.01 9.49 2.28
N ASP A 79 1.39 10.68 2.31
CA ASP A 79 2.06 11.93 1.97
C ASP A 79 3.14 12.32 2.99
N PRO A 80 2.86 12.50 4.30
CA PRO A 80 3.89 12.86 5.25
C PRO A 80 5.01 11.81 5.35
N ILE A 81 4.73 10.52 5.17
CA ILE A 81 5.79 9.49 5.08
C ILE A 81 6.70 9.76 3.89
N PHE A 82 6.11 9.96 2.71
CA PHE A 82 6.87 10.23 1.49
C PHE A 82 7.69 11.52 1.60
N GLU A 83 7.12 12.61 2.12
CA GLU A 83 7.85 13.87 2.33
C GLU A 83 9.02 13.70 3.31
N LYS A 84 8.86 12.91 4.39
CA LYS A 84 9.97 12.61 5.31
C LYS A 84 11.12 11.88 4.60
N LEU A 85 10.83 10.91 3.74
CA LEU A 85 11.85 10.24 2.93
C LEU A 85 12.59 11.23 2.01
N LEU A 86 11.88 12.18 1.39
CA LEU A 86 12.50 13.21 0.54
C LEU A 86 13.44 14.13 1.33
N THR A 87 13.17 14.36 2.62
CA THR A 87 14.09 15.10 3.50
C THR A 87 15.32 14.29 3.96
N GLY A 88 15.43 13.02 3.55
CA GLY A 88 16.55 12.15 3.88
C GLY A 88 16.35 11.29 5.14
N MET A 89 15.14 11.27 5.72
CA MET A 89 14.80 10.36 6.81
C MET A 89 14.77 8.91 6.30
N ASP A 90 15.27 7.96 7.08
CA ASP A 90 15.20 6.55 6.71
C ASP A 90 13.76 6.01 6.77
N MET A 91 13.53 4.84 6.14
CA MET A 91 12.19 4.25 6.07
C MET A 91 11.60 3.91 7.44
N ARG A 92 12.42 3.45 8.39
CA ARG A 92 11.95 3.05 9.72
C ARG A 92 11.43 4.28 10.47
N ASP A 93 12.21 5.35 10.47
CA ASP A 93 11.90 6.57 11.22
C ASP A 93 10.79 7.38 10.54
N ALA A 94 10.73 7.40 9.21
CA ALA A 94 9.63 8.01 8.47
C ALA A 94 8.30 7.34 8.78
N ILE A 95 8.25 5.99 8.77
CA ILE A 95 7.06 5.23 9.15
C ILE A 95 6.74 5.45 10.63
N GLY A 96 7.72 5.21 11.52
CA GLY A 96 7.51 5.24 12.96
C GLY A 96 7.01 6.59 13.47
N SER A 97 7.65 7.67 13.03
CA SER A 97 7.28 9.02 13.46
C SER A 97 5.89 9.43 12.98
N VAL A 98 5.54 9.14 11.72
CA VAL A 98 4.24 9.53 11.15
C VAL A 98 3.12 8.66 11.71
N LEU A 99 3.31 7.34 11.77
CA LEU A 99 2.29 6.44 12.31
C LEU A 99 2.02 6.76 13.78
N LEU A 100 3.07 6.95 14.60
CA LEU A 100 2.89 7.32 16.00
C LEU A 100 2.15 8.66 16.17
N ALA A 101 2.41 9.64 15.29
CA ALA A 101 1.76 10.95 15.37
C ALA A 101 0.30 10.93 14.89
N MET A 102 -0.03 10.11 13.89
CA MET A 102 -1.36 10.07 13.28
C MET A 102 -2.29 9.01 13.86
N ASP A 103 -1.72 8.06 14.59
CA ASP A 103 -2.37 6.91 15.23
C ASP A 103 -3.25 6.08 14.28
N TYR A 104 -3.98 5.09 14.79
CA TYR A 104 -5.01 4.37 14.03
C TYR A 104 -6.18 5.31 13.64
N GLU A 105 -7.05 4.87 12.72
CA GLU A 105 -8.25 5.61 12.36
C GLU A 105 -9.31 5.49 13.47
N HIS A 106 -9.76 6.62 14.03
CA HIS A 106 -10.83 6.66 15.05
C HIS A 106 -12.22 6.46 14.41
N ASP A 107 -12.41 5.32 13.74
CA ASP A 107 -13.71 4.83 13.28
C ASP A 107 -14.27 3.77 14.25
N GLN A 108 -15.41 3.17 13.90
CA GLN A 108 -16.06 2.15 14.75
C GLN A 108 -15.25 0.87 14.92
N LEU A 109 -14.25 0.62 14.06
CA LEU A 109 -13.44 -0.60 14.06
C LEU A 109 -12.01 -0.35 14.54
N SER A 110 -11.68 0.89 14.93
CA SER A 110 -10.30 1.30 15.23
C SER A 110 -9.33 0.90 14.13
N THR A 111 -9.70 1.19 12.87
CA THR A 111 -9.00 0.66 11.70
C THR A 111 -7.51 1.04 11.70
N PRO A 112 -6.58 0.08 11.59
CA PRO A 112 -5.16 0.36 11.53
C PRO A 112 -4.75 1.23 10.33
N ARG A 113 -3.70 2.03 10.52
CA ARG A 113 -2.98 2.66 9.41
C ARG A 113 -1.81 1.78 9.01
N ILE A 114 -1.74 1.44 7.72
CA ILE A 114 -0.76 0.52 7.15
C ILE A 114 -0.04 1.16 5.97
N VAL A 115 1.25 0.85 5.84
CA VAL A 115 2.12 1.41 4.81
C VAL A 115 3.13 0.39 4.31
N ALA A 116 3.45 0.47 3.03
CA ALA A 116 4.51 -0.27 2.37
C ALA A 116 5.41 0.69 1.59
N ILE A 117 6.72 0.48 1.72
CA ILE A 117 7.75 1.32 1.08
C ILE A 117 8.77 0.43 0.39
N THR A 118 9.26 0.89 -0.74
CA THR A 118 10.49 0.35 -1.35
C THR A 118 11.50 1.47 -1.55
N ASP A 119 12.77 1.18 -1.34
CA ASP A 119 13.92 2.05 -1.60
C ASP A 119 14.85 1.38 -2.60
N ARG A 120 14.88 1.89 -3.84
CA ARG A 120 15.75 1.38 -4.90
C ARG A 120 17.24 1.53 -4.59
N ALA A 121 17.62 2.56 -3.85
CA ALA A 121 19.04 2.84 -3.59
C ALA A 121 19.67 1.81 -2.64
N SER A 122 18.89 1.31 -1.69
CA SER A 122 19.31 0.30 -0.71
C SER A 122 18.79 -1.11 -1.00
N ASP A 123 18.09 -1.30 -2.12
CA ASP A 123 17.41 -2.54 -2.51
C ASP A 123 16.59 -3.15 -1.35
N SER A 124 15.89 -2.26 -0.62
CA SER A 124 15.22 -2.60 0.64
C SER A 124 13.74 -2.24 0.59
N CYS A 125 12.98 -2.91 1.44
CA CYS A 125 11.55 -2.74 1.63
C CYS A 125 11.25 -2.41 3.08
N ALA A 126 10.11 -1.76 3.32
CA ALA A 126 9.58 -1.59 4.66
C ALA A 126 8.08 -1.83 4.69
N LEU A 127 7.61 -2.40 5.79
CA LEU A 127 6.19 -2.50 6.14
C LEU A 127 5.97 -1.83 7.49
N GLY A 128 4.85 -1.13 7.61
CA GLY A 128 4.42 -0.45 8.83
C GLY A 128 2.94 -0.68 9.10
N SER A 129 2.59 -0.80 10.38
CA SER A 129 1.21 -0.86 10.85
C SER A 129 1.11 -0.26 12.24
N ILE A 130 0.16 0.66 12.44
CA ILE A 130 -0.26 1.11 13.77
C ILE A 130 -1.71 0.75 14.01
N ARG A 131 -1.93 0.06 15.11
CA ARG A 131 -3.20 -0.43 15.63
C ARG A 131 -3.46 0.27 16.95
N HIS A 132 -4.71 0.21 17.42
CA HIS A 132 -5.08 0.71 18.74
C HIS A 132 -4.26 0.13 19.91
N ASP A 133 -3.64 -1.04 19.73
CA ASP A 133 -2.87 -1.76 20.74
C ASP A 133 -1.36 -1.80 20.48
N GLY A 134 -0.87 -1.19 19.39
CA GLY A 134 0.57 -1.16 19.14
C GLY A 134 1.00 -0.75 17.73
N LEU A 135 2.29 -0.47 17.64
CA LEU A 135 3.00 -0.07 16.43
C LEU A 135 4.01 -1.16 16.03
N SER A 136 4.03 -1.55 14.76
CA SER A 136 5.02 -2.46 14.19
C SER A 136 5.62 -1.86 12.91
N VAL A 137 6.95 -1.82 12.84
CA VAL A 137 7.71 -1.35 11.68
C VAL A 137 8.87 -2.29 11.44
N GLU A 138 9.02 -2.80 10.23
CA GLU A 138 10.15 -3.65 9.84
C GLU A 138 10.73 -3.16 8.51
N VAL A 139 12.06 -3.06 8.45
CA VAL A 139 12.83 -2.83 7.22
C VAL A 139 13.59 -4.09 6.90
N PHE A 140 13.48 -4.59 5.68
CA PHE A 140 14.04 -5.88 5.26
C PHE A 140 14.32 -5.89 3.75
N GLN A 141 15.11 -6.87 3.32
CA GLN A 141 15.31 -7.16 1.90
C GLN A 141 14.51 -8.40 1.49
N LEU A 142 13.98 -8.39 0.27
CA LEU A 142 13.29 -9.54 -0.32
C LEU A 142 14.25 -10.31 -1.22
N GLN A 143 14.08 -11.63 -1.27
CA GLN A 143 14.69 -12.43 -2.34
C GLN A 143 13.88 -12.26 -3.64
N PRO A 144 14.48 -12.54 -4.81
CA PRO A 144 13.72 -12.59 -6.06
C PRO A 144 12.51 -13.51 -5.96
N SER A 145 11.41 -13.08 -6.58
CA SER A 145 10.12 -13.76 -6.58
C SER A 145 9.42 -13.83 -5.21
N GLU A 146 9.83 -13.02 -4.24
CA GLU A 146 9.15 -12.91 -2.94
C GLU A 146 8.27 -11.66 -2.84
N PHE A 147 7.25 -11.75 -1.99
CA PHE A 147 6.45 -10.62 -1.55
C PHE A 147 6.06 -10.76 -0.08
N ARG A 148 5.78 -9.61 0.55
CA ARG A 148 5.20 -9.52 1.89
C ARG A 148 4.14 -8.42 1.93
N PHE A 149 3.13 -8.58 2.77
CA PHE A 149 2.01 -7.67 2.86
C PHE A 149 1.53 -7.47 4.30
N VAL A 150 0.71 -6.46 4.49
CA VAL A 150 -0.06 -6.23 5.70
C VAL A 150 -1.43 -5.68 5.30
N SER A 151 -2.45 -5.97 6.09
CA SER A 151 -3.82 -5.51 5.85
C SER A 151 -4.41 -4.84 7.06
N THR A 152 -5.53 -4.13 6.87
CA THR A 152 -6.20 -3.44 7.98
C THR A 152 -6.85 -4.41 8.96
N TYR A 153 -7.34 -5.55 8.50
CA TYR A 153 -8.02 -6.55 9.34
C TYR A 153 -7.36 -7.93 9.17
N GLU A 154 -7.43 -8.78 10.18
CA GLU A 154 -6.86 -10.14 10.28
C GLU A 154 -5.32 -10.24 10.20
N LYS A 155 -4.69 -9.61 9.19
CA LYS A 155 -3.24 -9.65 8.94
C LYS A 155 -2.60 -8.28 9.16
N CYS A 156 -2.85 -7.68 10.33
CA CYS A 156 -2.48 -6.30 10.67
C CYS A 156 -1.15 -6.12 11.41
N ILE A 157 -0.39 -7.20 11.63
CA ILE A 157 0.95 -7.18 12.21
C ILE A 157 1.96 -7.50 11.10
N VAL A 158 3.07 -6.75 11.06
CA VAL A 158 4.17 -7.06 10.16
C VAL A 158 4.77 -8.40 10.58
N SER A 159 4.71 -9.39 9.69
CA SER A 159 5.14 -10.76 9.95
C SER A 159 5.63 -11.41 8.65
N THR A 160 6.61 -12.30 8.79
CA THR A 160 7.11 -13.13 7.68
C THR A 160 6.05 -14.10 7.15
N GLU A 161 5.05 -14.46 7.96
CA GLU A 161 3.92 -15.30 7.57
C GLU A 161 2.96 -14.59 6.59
N ASN A 162 2.96 -13.25 6.60
CA ASN A 162 2.18 -12.44 5.66
C ASN A 162 2.99 -12.21 4.39
N GLY A 163 3.41 -13.29 3.75
CA GLY A 163 4.24 -13.26 2.56
C GLY A 163 4.39 -14.64 1.96
N SER A 164 4.84 -14.68 0.71
CA SER A 164 5.11 -15.93 0.02
C SER A 164 6.06 -15.70 -1.16
N LYS A 165 6.27 -16.77 -1.93
CA LYS A 165 7.03 -16.77 -3.18
C LYS A 165 6.09 -16.61 -4.38
N ASN A 166 6.66 -16.73 -5.58
CA ASN A 166 5.98 -16.66 -6.88
C ASN A 166 5.46 -15.26 -7.26
N PHE A 167 6.13 -14.21 -6.80
CA PHE A 167 5.88 -12.85 -7.30
C PHE A 167 6.67 -12.58 -8.59
N SER A 168 6.06 -12.88 -9.74
CA SER A 168 6.67 -12.71 -11.06
C SER A 168 5.82 -11.81 -12.00
N PRO A 169 5.59 -10.53 -11.65
CA PRO A 169 4.90 -9.62 -12.57
C PRO A 169 5.76 -9.33 -13.80
N LEU A 170 5.14 -9.30 -14.98
CA LEU A 170 5.77 -8.91 -16.25
C LEU A 170 5.86 -7.38 -16.42
N ASN A 171 4.98 -6.64 -15.76
CA ASN A 171 4.87 -5.18 -15.79
C ASN A 171 4.03 -4.66 -14.61
N GLU A 172 3.97 -3.34 -14.46
CA GLU A 172 3.22 -2.66 -13.40
C GLU A 172 1.72 -3.05 -13.37
N LYS A 173 1.11 -3.33 -14.52
CA LYS A 173 -0.30 -3.75 -14.59
C LYS A 173 -0.48 -5.16 -14.04
N SER A 174 0.43 -6.08 -14.36
CA SER A 174 0.43 -7.42 -13.77
C SER A 174 0.72 -7.42 -12.27
N ALA A 175 1.52 -6.46 -11.76
CA ALA A 175 1.71 -6.27 -10.32
C ALA A 175 0.41 -5.77 -9.65
N ALA A 176 -0.30 -4.81 -10.26
CA ALA A 176 -1.60 -4.38 -9.77
C ALA A 176 -2.63 -5.52 -9.79
N GLN A 177 -2.59 -6.38 -10.82
CA GLN A 177 -3.44 -7.57 -10.90
C GLN A 177 -3.07 -8.60 -9.81
N PHE A 178 -1.78 -8.76 -9.51
CA PHE A 178 -1.31 -9.71 -8.49
C PHE A 178 -1.91 -9.45 -7.12
N ILE A 179 -1.99 -8.20 -6.65
CA ILE A 179 -2.63 -7.90 -5.35
C ILE A 179 -4.16 -8.05 -5.37
N ILE A 180 -4.79 -8.13 -6.55
CA ILE A 180 -6.22 -8.41 -6.68
C ILE A 180 -6.52 -9.89 -6.51
N ASN A 181 -5.78 -10.77 -7.20
CA ASN A 181 -6.12 -12.20 -7.25
C ASN A 181 -4.93 -13.14 -7.49
N GLY A 182 -3.69 -12.70 -7.29
CA GLY A 182 -2.50 -13.53 -7.37
C GLY A 182 -2.18 -14.19 -6.03
N SER A 183 -1.71 -15.44 -6.04
CA SER A 183 -1.31 -16.16 -4.82
C SER A 183 -2.42 -16.10 -3.75
N VAL A 184 -2.06 -15.89 -2.48
CA VAL A 184 -3.00 -15.76 -1.36
C VAL A 184 -4.04 -14.65 -1.56
N PHE A 185 -3.79 -13.64 -2.42
CA PHE A 185 -4.73 -12.53 -2.62
C PHE A 185 -6.04 -12.96 -3.30
N SER A 186 -6.08 -14.09 -4.01
CA SER A 186 -7.32 -14.64 -4.58
C SER A 186 -8.32 -15.10 -3.53
N GLU A 187 -7.86 -15.36 -2.30
CA GLU A 187 -8.70 -15.81 -1.19
C GLU A 187 -9.39 -14.64 -0.46
N PHE A 188 -9.01 -13.40 -0.79
CA PHE A 188 -9.53 -12.21 -0.14
C PHE A 188 -10.68 -11.58 -0.91
N ASP A 189 -11.76 -11.25 -0.20
CA ASP A 189 -13.03 -10.83 -0.79
C ASP A 189 -13.09 -9.32 -1.09
N ASN A 190 -14.12 -8.92 -1.85
CA ASN A 190 -14.51 -7.53 -2.12
C ASN A 190 -13.41 -6.62 -2.69
N PRO A 191 -12.66 -7.04 -3.73
CA PRO A 191 -11.73 -6.14 -4.41
C PRO A 191 -12.51 -5.01 -5.09
N ILE A 192 -12.04 -3.76 -4.94
CA ILE A 192 -12.63 -2.58 -5.57
C ILE A 192 -11.67 -1.99 -6.61
N SER A 193 -10.44 -1.75 -6.19
CA SER A 193 -9.41 -1.16 -7.04
C SER A 193 -8.02 -1.50 -6.52
N ALA A 194 -7.02 -1.45 -7.39
CA ALA A 194 -5.63 -1.63 -7.03
C ALA A 194 -4.72 -0.66 -7.79
N VAL A 195 -3.59 -0.32 -7.18
CA VAL A 195 -2.47 0.38 -7.81
C VAL A 195 -1.19 -0.36 -7.49
N ALA A 196 -0.28 -0.41 -8.44
CA ALA A 196 1.07 -0.89 -8.21
C ALA A 196 2.09 0.05 -8.84
N ALA A 197 3.27 0.12 -8.21
CA ALA A 197 4.44 0.78 -8.75
C ALA A 197 5.57 -0.26 -8.81
N LEU A 198 6.09 -0.52 -10.02
CA LEU A 198 7.17 -1.46 -10.29
C LEU A 198 8.42 -0.70 -10.73
N ALA A 199 9.55 -0.98 -10.08
CA ALA A 199 10.80 -0.31 -10.35
C ALA A 199 11.29 -0.58 -11.78
N ASN A 200 11.83 0.46 -12.42
CA ASN A 200 12.51 0.40 -13.71
C ASN A 200 13.90 1.05 -13.59
N THR A 201 14.54 1.41 -14.71
CA THR A 201 15.86 2.08 -14.69
C THR A 201 15.82 3.49 -14.08
N ASN A 202 14.72 4.23 -14.28
CA ASN A 202 14.64 5.67 -14.00
C ASN A 202 13.75 6.00 -12.78
N GLY A 203 13.21 5.00 -12.08
CA GLY A 203 12.25 5.18 -10.99
C GLY A 203 11.24 4.04 -10.97
N TYR A 204 9.95 4.38 -11.01
CA TYR A 204 8.86 3.41 -11.00
C TYR A 204 7.89 3.65 -12.17
N LYS A 205 7.39 2.56 -12.77
CA LYS A 205 6.19 2.60 -13.60
C LYS A 205 4.99 2.21 -12.75
N THR A 206 3.87 2.88 -12.98
CA THR A 206 2.66 2.72 -12.17
C THR A 206 1.48 2.31 -13.03
N ALA A 207 0.64 1.39 -12.53
CA ALA A 207 -0.64 1.07 -13.14
C ALA A 207 -1.74 0.96 -12.11
N VAL A 208 -2.96 1.26 -12.56
CA VAL A 208 -4.19 1.17 -11.80
C VAL A 208 -5.13 0.17 -12.45
N ILE A 209 -5.86 -0.58 -11.63
CA ILE A 209 -6.99 -1.41 -12.03
C ILE A 209 -8.18 -1.01 -11.17
N ASN A 210 -9.25 -0.52 -11.79
CA ASN A 210 -10.54 -0.27 -11.14
C ASN A 210 -11.53 -1.34 -11.63
N LEU A 211 -12.23 -2.00 -10.70
CA LEU A 211 -13.22 -3.04 -10.98
C LEU A 211 -14.65 -2.48 -11.08
#